data_AF-A0A452YXS1-F1
#
_entry.id   AF-A0A452YXS1-F1
#
_cell.length_a   1.000
_cell.length_b   1.000
_cell.length_c   1.000
_cell.angle_alpha   90.00
_cell.angle_beta   90.00
_cell.angle_gamma   90.00
#
_symmetry.space_group_name_H-M   'P 1'
#
loop_
_entity.id
_entity.type
_entity.pdbx_description
1 polymer ?
#
loop_
_entity_poly.entity_id
_entity_poly.type
_entity_poly.pdbx_seq_one_letter_code
_entity_poly.pdbx_strand_id
1 'polypeptide(L)'
;QAQLVSKELIRVAILWHEMWHEALEEASRMYFGEHNIDGMLAVLEPLHAMLERGAETIKENTFIQAYGHELLEAHECCLKYRATGEDAELTKAWDLYYHVFRRIDKQLPSLTTLDLHSVSPELLKCRKLELAVPGTYSA
;
A
#
# COMPACT_ATOMS: atom_id res chain seq x y z
N GLN A 1 -13.16 21.77 -9.08
CA GLN A 1 -13.96 20.52 -8.98
C GLN A 1 -13.30 19.35 -9.70
N ALA A 2 -12.89 19.50 -10.97
CA ALA A 2 -12.11 18.47 -11.68
C ALA A 2 -10.80 18.05 -10.98
N GLN A 3 -10.10 18.96 -10.29
CA GLN A 3 -8.90 18.63 -9.49
C GLN A 3 -9.17 17.76 -8.26
N LEU A 4 -10.33 17.90 -7.61
CA LEU A 4 -10.71 17.06 -6.47
C LEU A 4 -11.03 15.64 -6.97
N VAL A 5 -11.82 15.55 -8.04
CA VAL A 5 -12.18 14.28 -8.69
C VAL A 5 -10.95 13.58 -9.26
N SER A 6 -10.02 14.31 -9.89
CA SER A 6 -8.75 13.78 -10.39
C SER A 6 -7.81 13.35 -9.27
N LYS A 7 -7.70 14.12 -8.18
CA LYS A 7 -6.86 13.77 -7.04
C LYS A 7 -7.40 12.54 -6.32
N GLU A 8 -8.71 12.44 -6.14
CA GLU A 8 -9.37 11.28 -5.56
C GLU A 8 -9.29 10.08 -6.51
N LEU A 9 -9.45 10.23 -7.83
CA LEU A 9 -9.28 9.13 -8.79
C LEU A 9 -7.83 8.62 -8.87
N ILE A 10 -6.82 9.49 -8.74
CA ILE A 10 -5.41 9.09 -8.69
C ILE A 10 -5.08 8.41 -7.34
N ARG A 11 -5.63 8.92 -6.22
CA ARG A 11 -5.48 8.32 -4.90
C ARG A 11 -6.22 6.97 -4.78
N VAL A 12 -7.35 6.82 -5.48
CA VAL A 12 -8.16 5.59 -5.55
C VAL A 12 -7.56 4.56 -6.52
N ALA A 13 -6.74 4.99 -7.47
CA ALA A 13 -6.12 4.12 -8.48
C ALA A 13 -4.81 3.46 -8.01
N ILE A 14 -4.31 3.74 -6.79
CA ILE A 14 -3.21 2.97 -6.18
C ILE A 14 -3.62 2.56 -4.77
N LEU A 15 -4.10 1.33 -4.63
CA LEU A 15 -4.45 0.73 -3.35
C LEU A 15 -3.18 0.56 -2.51
N TRP A 16 -3.24 0.73 -1.18
CA TRP A 16 -2.13 0.35 -0.29
C TRP A 16 -1.61 -1.06 -0.58
N HIS A 17 -2.48 -1.97 -1.05
CA HIS A 17 -2.12 -3.29 -1.56
C HIS A 17 -1.07 -3.25 -2.68
N GLU A 18 -1.26 -2.41 -3.71
CA GLU A 18 -0.32 -2.28 -4.82
C GLU A 18 0.99 -1.66 -4.36
N MET A 19 0.93 -0.60 -3.53
CA MET A 19 2.13 0.04 -2.98
C MET A 19 2.96 -0.94 -2.15
N TRP A 20 2.31 -1.71 -1.27
CA TRP A 20 2.98 -2.71 -0.45
C TRP A 20 3.50 -3.88 -1.29
N HIS A 21 2.77 -4.33 -2.32
CA HIS A 21 3.23 -5.40 -3.21
C HIS A 21 4.48 -5.00 -3.98
N GLU A 22 4.45 -3.85 -4.66
CA GLU A 22 5.58 -3.35 -5.44
C GLU A 22 6.81 -3.09 -4.56
N ALA A 23 6.61 -2.43 -3.42
CA ALA A 23 7.72 -2.13 -2.51
C ALA A 23 8.31 -3.39 -1.87
N LEU A 24 7.49 -4.40 -1.56
CA LEU A 24 7.99 -5.67 -1.03
C LEU A 24 8.76 -6.46 -2.10
N GLU A 25 8.32 -6.41 -3.36
CA GLU A 25 9.06 -6.99 -4.48
C GLU A 25 10.43 -6.30 -4.65
N GLU A 26 10.46 -4.97 -4.67
CA GLU A 26 11.70 -4.20 -4.80
C GLU A 26 12.63 -4.36 -3.59
N ALA A 27 12.09 -4.30 -2.38
CA ALA A 27 12.83 -4.59 -1.14
C ALA A 27 13.46 -5.98 -1.17
N SER A 28 12.75 -6.97 -1.71
CA SER A 28 13.26 -8.35 -1.82
C SER A 28 14.43 -8.44 -2.80
N ARG A 29 14.37 -7.71 -3.92
CA ARG A 29 15.45 -7.61 -4.90
C ARG A 29 16.71 -7.03 -4.26
N MET A 30 16.56 -5.95 -3.48
CA MET A 30 17.68 -5.32 -2.77
C MET A 30 18.28 -6.25 -1.71
N TYR A 31 17.46 -6.92 -0.91
CA TYR A 31 17.96 -7.77 0.17
C TYR A 31 18.57 -9.09 -0.31
N PHE A 32 17.82 -9.86 -1.10
CA PHE A 32 18.23 -11.20 -1.53
C PHE A 32 19.15 -11.17 -2.77
N GLY A 33 19.01 -10.18 -3.64
CA GLY A 33 19.80 -10.06 -4.87
C GLY A 33 21.06 -9.21 -4.71
N GLU A 34 20.93 -8.03 -4.11
CA GLU A 34 22.02 -7.05 -4.01
C GLU A 34 22.73 -7.04 -2.65
N HIS A 35 22.20 -7.75 -1.65
CA HIS A 35 22.65 -7.67 -0.25
C HIS A 35 22.63 -6.24 0.32
N ASN A 36 21.75 -5.39 -0.21
CA ASN A 36 21.63 -3.99 0.16
C ASN A 36 20.52 -3.81 1.20
N ILE A 37 20.87 -3.99 2.48
CA ILE A 37 19.93 -3.90 3.61
C ILE A 37 19.44 -2.45 3.80
N ASP A 38 20.34 -1.47 3.71
CA ASP A 38 19.97 -0.06 3.89
C ASP A 38 18.99 0.41 2.80
N GLY A 39 19.23 0.01 1.55
CA GLY A 39 18.31 0.29 0.45
C GLY A 39 16.95 -0.34 0.68
N MET A 40 16.92 -1.62 1.07
CA MET A 40 15.68 -2.32 1.39
C MET A 40 14.88 -1.61 2.49
N LEU A 41 15.53 -1.22 3.58
CA LEU A 41 14.87 -0.51 4.68
C LEU A 41 14.35 0.85 4.22
N ALA A 42 15.12 1.58 3.41
CA ALA A 42 14.70 2.86 2.85
C ALA A 42 13.46 2.77 1.93
N VAL A 43 13.27 1.64 1.24
CA VAL A 43 12.07 1.37 0.43
C VAL A 43 10.83 1.15 1.31
N LEU A 44 10.97 0.45 2.43
CA LEU A 44 9.83 0.05 3.29
C LEU A 44 9.43 1.14 4.30
N GLU A 45 10.36 1.96 4.77
CA GLU A 45 10.12 2.95 5.82
C GLU A 45 8.98 3.95 5.50
N PRO A 46 8.88 4.52 4.28
CA PRO A 46 7.80 5.44 3.94
C PRO A 46 6.40 4.80 4.02
N LEU A 47 6.31 3.48 3.78
CA LEU A 47 5.06 2.72 3.87
C LEU A 47 4.68 2.44 5.32
N HIS A 48 5.64 2.14 6.19
CA HIS A 48 5.37 2.05 7.63
C HIS A 48 4.91 3.39 8.20
N ALA A 49 5.57 4.49 7.82
CA ALA A 49 5.12 5.84 8.17
C ALA A 49 3.73 6.19 7.61
N MET A 50 3.30 5.55 6.52
CA MET A 50 1.93 5.67 6.02
C MET A 50 0.93 4.91 6.90
N LEU A 51 1.27 3.71 7.39
CA LEU A 51 0.42 2.97 8.33
C LEU A 51 0.27 3.70 9.67
N GLU A 52 1.35 4.28 10.18
CA GLU A 52 1.36 5.04 11.45
C GLU A 52 0.49 6.30 11.39
N ARG A 53 0.41 6.95 10.22
CA ARG A 53 -0.50 8.09 9.99
C ARG A 53 -1.97 7.69 10.10
N GLY A 54 -2.28 6.41 9.94
CA GLY A 54 -3.63 5.86 10.02
C GLY A 54 -4.41 5.95 8.72
N ALA A 55 -5.53 5.23 8.69
CA ALA A 55 -6.43 5.18 7.54
C ALA A 55 -7.31 6.44 7.45
N GLU A 56 -7.45 6.97 6.24
CA GLU A 56 -8.38 8.04 5.88
C GLU A 56 -9.66 7.46 5.24
N THR A 57 -9.61 6.23 4.73
CA THR A 57 -10.72 5.57 4.02
C THR A 57 -11.12 4.21 4.59
N ILE A 58 -12.29 3.71 4.19
CA ILE A 58 -12.77 2.37 4.58
C ILE A 58 -11.85 1.26 4.02
N LYS A 59 -11.33 1.42 2.81
CA LYS A 59 -10.40 0.44 2.22
C LYS A 59 -9.07 0.38 2.95
N GLU A 60 -8.52 1.54 3.34
CA GLU A 60 -7.30 1.60 4.15
C GLU A 60 -7.53 1.00 5.53
N ASN A 61 -8.67 1.27 6.17
CA ASN A 61 -9.04 0.60 7.42
C ASN A 61 -9.10 -0.93 7.25
N THR A 62 -9.67 -1.40 6.13
CA THR A 62 -9.74 -2.82 5.81
C THR A 62 -8.34 -3.42 5.62
N PHE A 63 -7.43 -2.68 4.97
CA PHE A 63 -6.03 -3.08 4.83
C PHE A 63 -5.34 -3.19 6.19
N ILE A 64 -5.46 -2.17 7.04
CA ILE A 64 -4.87 -2.16 8.39
C ILE A 64 -5.41 -3.34 9.21
N GLN A 65 -6.72 -3.58 9.17
CA GLN A 65 -7.32 -4.72 9.85
C GLN A 65 -6.81 -6.07 9.34
N ALA A 66 -6.50 -6.18 8.06
CA ALA A 66 -6.06 -7.42 7.44
C ALA A 66 -4.56 -7.70 7.60
N TYR A 67 -3.71 -6.67 7.58
CA TYR A 67 -2.24 -6.80 7.47
C TYR A 67 -1.44 -5.95 8.47
N GLY A 68 -2.07 -4.98 9.12
CA GLY A 68 -1.37 -3.96 9.90
C GLY A 68 -0.58 -4.51 11.09
N HIS A 69 -1.09 -5.56 11.74
CA HIS A 69 -0.38 -6.20 12.86
C HIS A 69 0.93 -6.86 12.40
N GLU A 70 0.88 -7.64 11.33
CA GLU A 70 2.04 -8.36 10.79
C GLU A 70 3.08 -7.38 10.22
N LEU A 71 2.62 -6.32 9.56
CA LEU A 71 3.50 -5.26 9.05
C LEU A 71 4.18 -4.49 10.18
N LEU A 72 3.45 -4.14 11.24
CA LEU A 72 4.03 -3.48 12.41
C LEU A 72 5.07 -4.37 13.10
N GLU A 73 4.79 -5.66 13.30
CA GLU A 73 5.75 -6.58 13.90
C GLU A 73 7.00 -6.74 13.04
N ALA A 74 6.84 -6.79 11.70
CA ALA A 74 7.97 -6.82 10.79
C ALA A 74 8.82 -5.54 10.89
N HIS A 75 8.18 -4.37 11.02
CA HIS A 75 8.87 -3.09 11.21
C HIS A 75 9.68 -3.07 12.52
N GLU A 76 9.09 -3.53 13.62
CA GLU A 76 9.77 -3.60 14.92
C GLU A 76 11.01 -4.50 14.84
N CYS A 77 10.94 -5.60 14.11
CA CYS A 77 12.10 -6.48 13.87
C CYS A 77 13.19 -5.73 13.05
N CYS A 78 12.82 -4.97 12.02
CA CYS A 78 13.76 -4.12 11.29
C CYS A 78 14.43 -3.05 12.19
N LEU A 79 13.67 -2.44 13.10
CA LEU A 79 14.20 -1.44 14.04
C LEU A 79 15.16 -2.09 15.05
N LYS A 80 14.85 -3.30 15.54
CA LYS A 80 15.75 -4.07 16.40
C LYS A 80 17.04 -4.41 15.68
N TYR A 81 16.97 -4.88 14.43
CA TYR A 81 18.16 -5.10 13.61
C TYR A 81 19.03 -3.84 13.50
N ARG A 82 18.43 -2.66 13.23
CA ARG A 82 19.19 -1.40 13.19
C ARG A 82 19.90 -1.08 14.51
N ALA A 83 19.34 -1.51 15.64
CA ALA A 83 19.90 -1.28 16.97
C ALA A 83 20.96 -2.33 17.38
N THR A 84 20.77 -3.61 17.01
CA THR A 84 21.58 -4.73 17.50
C THR A 84 22.54 -5.32 16.46
N GLY A 85 22.20 -5.20 15.17
CA GLY A 85 22.90 -5.87 14.06
C GLY A 85 22.62 -7.37 13.97
N GLU A 86 21.61 -7.90 14.67
CA GLU A 86 21.30 -9.33 14.69
C GLU A 86 20.46 -9.78 13.49
N ASP A 87 21.07 -10.53 12.57
CA ASP A 87 20.42 -11.04 11.34
C ASP A 87 19.16 -11.90 11.60
N ALA A 88 19.03 -12.48 12.80
CA ALA A 88 17.83 -13.22 13.22
C ALA A 88 16.57 -12.33 13.20
N GLU A 89 16.70 -11.05 13.54
CA GLU A 89 15.59 -10.09 13.50
C GLU A 89 15.16 -9.81 12.06
N LEU A 90 16.11 -9.68 11.11
CA LEU A 90 15.77 -9.53 9.68
C LEU A 90 15.14 -10.78 9.09
N THR A 91 15.60 -11.96 9.50
CA THR A 91 14.99 -13.23 9.08
C THR A 91 13.52 -13.28 9.51
N LYS A 92 13.25 -12.92 10.77
CA LYS A 92 11.88 -12.84 11.30
C LYS A 92 11.03 -11.80 10.58
N ALA A 93 11.58 -10.61 10.29
CA ALA A 93 10.90 -9.57 9.53
C ALA A 93 10.48 -10.07 8.15
N TRP A 94 11.36 -10.81 7.46
CA TRP A 94 11.11 -11.33 6.12
C TRP A 94 10.05 -12.43 6.09
N ASP A 95 9.96 -13.28 7.10
CA ASP A 95 8.88 -14.27 7.19
C ASP A 95 7.50 -13.58 7.23
N LEU A 96 7.38 -12.49 8.01
CA LEU A 96 6.16 -11.69 8.12
C LEU A 96 5.86 -10.94 6.81
N TYR A 97 6.84 -10.26 6.25
CA TYR A 97 6.69 -9.55 4.97
C TYR A 97 6.30 -10.49 3.84
N TYR A 98 6.93 -11.67 3.74
CA TYR A 98 6.59 -12.67 2.73
C TYR A 98 5.16 -13.19 2.91
N HIS A 99 4.73 -13.41 4.14
CA HIS A 99 3.36 -13.82 4.43
C HIS A 99 2.34 -12.78 3.93
N VAL A 100 2.58 -11.50 4.24
CA VAL A 100 1.73 -10.39 3.80
C VAL A 100 1.75 -10.27 2.27
N PHE A 101 2.93 -10.30 1.64
CA PHE A 101 3.11 -10.27 0.19
C PHE A 101 2.27 -11.34 -0.50
N ARG A 102 2.36 -12.59 -0.05
CA ARG A 102 1.60 -13.72 -0.64
C ARG A 102 0.08 -13.54 -0.53
N ARG A 103 -0.40 -12.95 0.56
CA ARG A 103 -1.83 -12.67 0.74
C ARG A 103 -2.28 -11.52 -0.16
N ILE A 104 -1.47 -10.48 -0.30
CA ILE A 104 -1.75 -9.35 -1.20
C ILE A 104 -1.73 -9.82 -2.67
N ASP A 105 -0.69 -10.55 -3.09
CA ASP A 105 -0.52 -11.09 -4.44
C ASP A 105 -1.73 -11.92 -4.89
N LYS A 106 -2.27 -12.75 -3.98
CA LYS A 106 -3.48 -13.53 -4.24
C LYS A 106 -4.75 -12.67 -4.37
N GLN A 107 -4.84 -11.55 -3.65
CA GLN A 107 -6.01 -10.69 -3.66
C GLN A 107 -6.00 -9.66 -4.79
N LEU A 108 -4.82 -9.21 -5.24
CA LEU A 108 -4.66 -8.15 -6.24
C LEU A 108 -5.49 -8.36 -7.52
N PRO A 109 -5.52 -9.55 -8.16
CA PRO A 109 -6.34 -9.77 -9.34
C PRO A 109 -7.83 -9.49 -9.13
N SER A 110 -8.34 -9.73 -7.91
CA SER A 110 -9.75 -9.51 -7.55
C SER A 110 -10.08 -8.05 -7.18
N LEU A 111 -9.07 -7.22 -6.94
CA LEU A 111 -9.24 -5.80 -6.62
C LEU A 111 -9.43 -4.91 -7.87
N THR A 112 -9.33 -5.50 -9.07
CA THR A 112 -9.48 -4.82 -10.38
C THR A 112 -10.89 -4.27 -10.64
N THR A 113 -11.91 -4.74 -9.92
CA THR A 113 -13.24 -4.13 -9.85
C THR A 113 -13.35 -3.22 -8.63
N LEU A 114 -12.96 -1.95 -8.79
CA LEU A 114 -13.14 -0.91 -7.77
C LEU A 114 -14.60 -0.46 -7.71
N ASP A 115 -15.35 -0.95 -6.72
CA ASP A 115 -16.68 -0.43 -6.40
C ASP A 115 -16.56 1.00 -5.85
N LEU A 116 -17.07 1.98 -6.61
CA LEU A 116 -17.03 3.41 -6.32
C LEU A 116 -17.61 3.75 -4.93
N HIS A 117 -18.53 2.92 -4.43
CA HIS A 117 -19.15 3.08 -3.12
C HIS A 117 -18.17 2.87 -1.95
N SER A 118 -17.15 2.05 -2.16
CA SER A 118 -16.17 1.66 -1.12
C SER A 118 -14.93 2.55 -1.08
N VAL A 119 -14.72 3.39 -2.10
CA VAL A 119 -13.49 4.16 -2.32
C VAL A 119 -13.64 5.65 -2.06
N SER A 120 -14.84 6.23 -2.23
CA SER A 120 -15.04 7.66 -1.97
C SER A 120 -16.54 8.01 -1.80
N PRO A 121 -17.03 8.13 -0.55
CA PRO A 121 -18.40 8.57 -0.29
C PRO A 121 -18.66 10.04 -0.69
N GLU A 122 -17.61 10.86 -0.80
CA GLU A 122 -17.71 12.26 -1.26
C GLU A 122 -18.02 12.35 -2.77
N LEU A 123 -17.48 11.44 -3.60
CA LEU A 123 -17.87 11.31 -5.02
C LEU A 123 -19.32 10.86 -5.20
N LEU A 124 -19.86 10.07 -4.26
CA LEU A 124 -21.25 9.61 -4.29
C LEU A 124 -22.26 10.75 -4.05
N LYS A 125 -21.89 11.77 -3.27
CA LYS A 125 -22.74 12.93 -2.97
C LYS A 125 -22.84 13.93 -4.12
N CYS A 126 -21.93 13.87 -5.10
CA CYS A 126 -21.98 14.73 -6.28
C CYS A 126 -23.02 14.25 -7.30
N ARG A 127 -24.32 14.49 -7.04
CA ARG A 127 -25.35 14.38 -8.07
C ARG A 127 -25.45 15.69 -8.86
N LYS A 128 -25.31 15.58 -10.19
CA LYS A 128 -25.30 16.67 -11.20
C LYS A 128 -23.99 17.47 -11.25
N LEU A 129 -22.91 16.81 -11.67
CA LEU A 129 -21.77 17.53 -12.26
C LEU A 129 -22.05 17.67 -13.76
N GLU A 130 -22.11 18.90 -14.27
CA GLU A 130 -22.05 19.23 -15.71
C GLU A 130 -20.62 19.01 -16.25
N LEU A 131 -20.07 17.81 -16.03
CA LEU A 131 -18.78 17.43 -16.57
C LEU A 131 -19.02 16.33 -17.60
N ALA A 132 -18.68 16.62 -18.85
CA ALA A 132 -18.64 15.65 -19.92
C ALA A 132 -17.84 14.41 -19.46
N VAL A 133 -18.34 13.23 -19.83
CA VAL A 133 -17.70 11.94 -19.52
C VAL A 133 -16.31 11.92 -20.17
N PRO A 134 -15.23 11.57 -19.44
CA PRO A 134 -13.92 11.39 -20.05
C PRO A 134 -14.00 10.33 -21.15
N GLY A 135 -13.82 10.74 -22.40
CA GLY A 135 -13.96 9.87 -23.59
C GLY A 135 -15.01 10.31 -24.61
N THR A 136 -15.84 11.33 -24.34
CA THR A 136 -16.83 11.84 -25.33
C THR A 136 -16.41 13.14 -26.01
N TYR A 137 -15.10 13.40 -26.17
CA TYR A 137 -14.65 14.40 -27.15
C TYR A 137 -14.70 13.75 -28.54
N SER A 138 -15.83 13.90 -29.21
CA SER A 138 -15.84 13.84 -30.68
C SER A 138 -15.11 15.09 -31.17
N ALA A 139 -14.08 14.89 -32.00
CA ALA A 139 -13.38 15.95 -32.72
C ALA A 139 -14.32 16.72 -33.66
#